data_AF-A0A959DEP7-F1
#
_entry.id   AF-A0A959DEP7-F1
#
_cell.length_a   1.000
_cell.length_b   1.000
_cell.length_c   1.000
_cell.angle_alpha   90.00
_cell.angle_beta   90.00
_cell.angle_gamma   90.00
#
_symmetry.space_group_name_H-M   'P 1'
#
loop_
_entity.id
_entity.type
_entity.pdbx_description
1 polymer ?
#
loop_
_entity_poly.entity_id
_entity_poly.type
_entity_poly.pdbx_seq_one_letter_code
_entity_poly.pdbx_strand_id
1 'polypeptide(L)'
;MKINFLSMVFFLAACFLMTTCQKDDVGASLSVSNEKVSLRLDCDPCEGDIIFGPQIFERSAGKPVNILRVFDMGEEADVCLTVTNDRVASARIMIDEEEVFSPNDFNQNVATLQVTAFLGAGTHQVAIMMNGKPGGTITLTLRGCISEPPPPLLCSEAAANDCEGRGWQVVSVYPDEGTLYCTPDGRLDNNNCDNYSVYNIYVWKDGAPEHYCPEDGTFEYSTQAGGIYAGHNPCTCGDNLYSGVFWDMKNCTPD
;
A
#
# COMPACT_ATOMS: atom_id res chain seq x y z
N MET A 1 84.99 9.40 -23.31
CA MET A 1 86.07 10.08 -22.57
C MET A 1 85.42 11.01 -21.55
N LYS A 2 85.77 10.81 -20.27
CA LYS A 2 85.56 11.68 -19.08
C LYS A 2 84.14 11.75 -18.48
N ILE A 3 83.90 11.12 -17.32
CA ILE A 3 84.08 11.61 -15.90
C ILE A 3 82.77 12.25 -15.42
N ASN A 4 82.24 12.12 -14.20
CA ASN A 4 82.40 11.29 -13.00
C ASN A 4 81.45 11.91 -11.93
N PHE A 5 81.12 11.11 -10.91
CA PHE A 5 81.02 11.50 -9.49
C PHE A 5 79.86 12.38 -8.94
N LEU A 6 79.12 11.73 -8.03
CA LEU A 6 79.10 11.99 -6.57
C LEU A 6 78.14 13.04 -5.98
N SER A 7 77.36 12.56 -4.99
CA SER A 7 76.82 13.19 -3.77
C SER A 7 76.10 14.54 -3.86
N MET A 8 74.95 14.66 -3.17
CA MET A 8 74.91 15.17 -1.78
C MET A 8 73.45 15.33 -1.31
N VAL A 9 73.18 14.77 -0.14
CA VAL A 9 71.95 14.93 0.66
C VAL A 9 71.90 16.35 1.23
N PHE A 10 70.76 17.06 1.14
CA PHE A 10 70.36 18.08 2.13
C PHE A 10 68.83 18.34 2.13
N PHE A 11 68.21 17.95 3.24
CA PHE A 11 67.08 18.48 4.01
C PHE A 11 66.17 19.64 3.50
N LEU A 12 64.90 19.51 3.94
CA LEU A 12 63.92 20.53 4.38
C LEU A 12 63.30 21.47 3.32
N ALA A 13 62.00 21.28 3.07
CA ALA A 13 60.96 22.15 3.61
C ALA A 13 59.57 21.68 3.16
N ALA A 14 58.71 21.38 4.13
CA ALA A 14 57.27 21.30 3.94
C ALA A 14 56.75 22.68 3.51
N CYS A 15 56.09 22.76 2.36
CA CYS A 15 55.20 23.86 2.04
C CYS A 15 53.90 23.25 1.55
N PHE A 16 52.92 23.25 2.45
CA PHE A 16 51.55 22.83 2.26
C PHE A 16 50.93 23.72 1.18
N LEU A 17 50.76 23.18 -0.02
CA LEU A 17 50.00 23.84 -1.08
C LEU A 17 48.52 23.80 -0.70
N MET A 18 48.01 24.96 -0.28
CA MET A 18 46.58 25.26 -0.39
C MET A 18 46.25 25.34 -1.89
N THR A 19 45.75 24.24 -2.44
CA THR A 19 45.00 24.26 -3.69
C THR A 19 43.55 23.98 -3.35
N THR A 20 42.74 25.02 -3.50
CA THR A 20 41.29 25.06 -3.31
C THR A 20 40.61 24.01 -4.19
N CYS A 21 40.09 22.95 -3.58
CA CYS A 21 39.12 22.07 -4.22
C CYS A 21 37.73 22.70 -4.02
N GLN A 22 37.31 23.47 -5.01
CA GLN A 22 35.99 24.07 -5.09
C GLN A 22 34.98 22.93 -5.29
N LYS A 23 34.24 22.60 -4.24
CA LYS A 23 33.09 21.70 -4.29
C LYS A 23 31.94 22.51 -4.87
N ASP A 24 31.65 22.30 -6.14
CA ASP A 24 30.42 22.79 -6.74
C ASP A 24 29.27 21.93 -6.20
N ASP A 25 28.67 22.40 -5.09
CA ASP A 25 27.40 21.89 -4.58
C ASP A 25 26.29 22.32 -5.56
N VAL A 26 26.07 21.53 -6.61
CA VAL A 26 24.88 21.62 -7.43
C VAL A 26 23.73 21.04 -6.61
N GLY A 27 23.16 21.88 -5.75
CA GLY A 27 21.93 21.59 -5.02
C GLY A 27 20.77 21.42 -5.98
N ALA A 28 20.55 20.20 -6.46
CA ALA A 28 19.30 19.79 -7.07
C ALA A 28 18.24 19.71 -5.96
N SER A 29 17.63 20.85 -5.66
CA SER A 29 16.38 20.94 -4.90
C SER A 29 15.26 20.32 -5.73
N LEU A 30 15.02 19.02 -5.56
CA LEU A 30 13.78 18.38 -6.00
C LEU A 30 12.65 18.85 -5.07
N SER A 31 11.93 19.87 -5.51
CA SER A 31 10.63 20.21 -4.93
C SER A 31 9.62 19.15 -5.36
N VAL A 32 9.43 18.12 -4.53
CA VAL A 32 8.28 17.23 -4.66
C VAL A 32 7.06 18.07 -4.31
N SER A 33 6.34 18.55 -5.32
CA SER A 33 5.01 19.10 -5.12
C SER A 33 4.14 18.00 -4.51
N ASN A 34 3.45 18.31 -3.42
CA ASN A 34 2.31 17.55 -2.90
C ASN A 34 1.15 17.60 -3.91
N GLU A 35 1.39 17.16 -5.15
CA GLU A 35 0.31 16.69 -5.98
C GLU A 35 -0.23 15.47 -5.25
N LYS A 36 -1.50 15.56 -4.83
CA LYS A 36 -2.30 14.40 -4.45
C LYS A 36 -2.06 13.37 -5.55
N VAL A 37 -1.19 12.40 -5.29
CA VAL A 37 -1.04 11.23 -6.15
C VAL A 37 -2.36 10.52 -5.99
N SER A 38 -3.30 10.89 -6.84
CA SER A 38 -4.52 10.13 -7.05
C SER A 38 -4.00 8.81 -7.58
N LEU A 39 -3.87 7.84 -6.69
CA LEU A 39 -3.73 6.43 -7.03
C LEU A 39 -5.02 6.05 -7.76
N ARG A 40 -5.13 6.51 -9.01
CA ARG A 40 -6.11 5.95 -9.94
C ARG A 40 -5.66 4.53 -10.10
N LEU A 41 -6.49 3.61 -9.62
CA LEU A 41 -6.28 2.19 -9.80
C LEU A 41 -5.92 1.93 -11.27
N ASP A 42 -4.79 1.28 -11.51
CA ASP A 42 -4.30 0.92 -12.84
C ASP A 42 -5.15 -0.18 -13.52
N CYS A 43 -6.40 -0.41 -13.07
CA CYS A 43 -7.31 -1.32 -13.73
C CYS A 43 -8.20 -0.59 -14.73
N ASP A 44 -8.52 -1.29 -15.82
CA ASP A 44 -9.58 -0.90 -16.73
C ASP A 44 -10.92 -1.29 -16.07
N PRO A 45 -11.84 -0.34 -15.78
CA PRO A 45 -13.11 -0.66 -15.14
C PRO A 45 -13.99 -1.59 -15.99
N CYS A 46 -13.77 -1.68 -17.31
CA CYS A 46 -14.48 -2.62 -18.18
C CYS A 46 -14.02 -4.07 -18.04
N GLU A 47 -12.81 -4.29 -17.52
CA GLU A 47 -12.25 -5.61 -17.21
C GLU A 47 -12.27 -5.91 -15.70
N GLY A 48 -12.69 -4.95 -14.87
CA GLY A 48 -12.83 -5.08 -13.43
C GLY A 48 -13.95 -6.02 -12.97
N ASP A 49 -14.18 -6.05 -11.66
CA ASP A 49 -15.17 -6.92 -11.04
C ASP A 49 -16.61 -6.48 -11.37
N ILE A 50 -17.52 -7.46 -11.40
CA ILE A 50 -18.95 -7.18 -11.63
C ILE A 50 -19.55 -6.62 -10.34
N ILE A 51 -19.92 -5.34 -10.39
CA ILE A 51 -20.61 -4.64 -9.30
C ILE A 51 -22.11 -4.90 -9.39
N PHE A 52 -22.66 -4.86 -10.60
CA PHE A 52 -24.08 -5.05 -10.83
C PHE A 52 -24.34 -5.79 -12.14
N GLY A 53 -25.19 -6.82 -12.10
CA GLY A 53 -25.56 -7.63 -13.26
C GLY A 53 -24.79 -8.95 -13.39
N PRO A 54 -24.89 -9.65 -14.53
CA PRO A 54 -25.72 -9.31 -15.70
C PRO A 54 -27.22 -9.26 -15.37
N GLN A 55 -27.92 -8.21 -15.79
CA GLN A 55 -29.38 -8.09 -15.68
C GLN A 55 -30.00 -8.02 -17.06
N ILE A 56 -30.98 -8.89 -17.34
CA ILE A 56 -31.69 -8.95 -18.62
C ILE A 56 -33.02 -8.20 -18.50
N PHE A 57 -33.27 -7.29 -19.42
CA PHE A 57 -34.50 -6.53 -19.53
C PHE A 57 -35.18 -6.84 -20.86
N GLU A 58 -36.42 -7.31 -20.81
CA GLU A 58 -37.22 -7.60 -21.99
C GLU A 58 -38.22 -6.49 -22.28
N ARG A 59 -38.31 -6.08 -23.54
CA ARG A 59 -39.34 -5.15 -23.98
C ARG A 59 -40.70 -5.85 -24.07
N SER A 60 -41.59 -5.59 -23.11
CA SER A 60 -42.99 -6.05 -23.17
C SER A 60 -43.84 -5.30 -24.21
N ALA A 61 -45.07 -5.73 -24.45
CA ALA A 61 -46.04 -4.98 -25.26
C ALA A 61 -46.58 -3.73 -24.53
N GLY A 62 -47.09 -2.75 -25.28
CA GLY A 62 -47.71 -1.53 -24.73
C GLY A 62 -46.81 -0.30 -24.78
N LYS A 63 -47.07 0.70 -23.92
CA LYS A 63 -46.22 1.89 -23.82
C LYS A 63 -44.85 1.54 -23.20
N PRO A 64 -43.78 2.28 -23.52
CA PRO A 64 -42.51 2.18 -22.80
C PRO A 64 -42.73 2.37 -21.30
N VAL A 65 -42.04 1.57 -20.48
CA VAL A 65 -42.07 1.64 -19.02
C VAL A 65 -40.67 1.97 -18.53
N ASN A 66 -40.57 2.85 -17.55
CA ASN A 66 -39.32 3.12 -16.86
C ASN A 66 -39.08 2.04 -15.80
N ILE A 67 -38.00 1.27 -15.94
CA ILE A 67 -37.61 0.20 -15.03
C ILE A 67 -36.45 0.70 -14.18
N LEU A 68 -36.63 0.68 -12.85
CA LEU A 68 -35.59 1.08 -11.90
C LEU A 68 -34.94 -0.15 -11.26
N ARG A 69 -33.62 -0.10 -11.10
CA ARG A 69 -32.83 -1.04 -10.30
C ARG A 69 -31.92 -0.25 -9.38
N VAL A 70 -31.78 -0.74 -8.16
CA VAL A 70 -30.93 -0.14 -7.12
C VAL A 70 -29.75 -1.08 -6.88
N PHE A 71 -28.58 -0.51 -6.64
CA PHE A 71 -27.37 -1.21 -6.27
C PHE A 71 -26.55 -0.34 -5.33
N ASP A 72 -25.66 -0.95 -4.55
CA ASP A 72 -24.83 -0.25 -3.57
C ASP A 72 -23.35 -0.34 -4.00
N MET A 73 -22.65 0.79 -3.88
CA MET A 73 -21.21 0.94 -4.04
C MET A 73 -20.57 1.00 -2.65
N GLY A 74 -19.66 0.06 -2.34
CA GLY A 74 -18.95 0.04 -1.06
C GLY A 74 -17.94 1.18 -0.92
N GLU A 75 -17.37 1.62 -2.03
CA GLU A 75 -16.40 2.70 -2.14
C GLU A 75 -16.59 3.44 -3.46
N GLU A 76 -15.98 4.63 -3.58
CA GLU A 76 -16.00 5.39 -4.82
C GLU A 76 -15.07 4.76 -5.86
N ALA A 77 -15.52 4.64 -7.11
CA ALA A 77 -14.75 3.99 -8.17
C ALA A 77 -15.14 4.48 -9.56
N ASP A 78 -14.19 4.40 -10.49
CA ASP A 78 -14.49 4.39 -11.91
C ASP A 78 -15.18 3.06 -12.27
N VAL A 79 -16.31 3.15 -12.96
CA VAL A 79 -17.14 2.02 -13.39
C VAL A 79 -17.31 2.03 -14.90
N CYS A 80 -17.55 0.86 -15.47
CA CYS A 80 -17.86 0.66 -16.87
C CYS A 80 -19.21 -0.05 -17.01
N LEU A 81 -20.17 0.63 -17.63
CA LEU A 81 -21.45 0.06 -17.97
C LEU A 81 -21.38 -0.55 -19.37
N THR A 82 -21.52 -1.87 -19.46
CA THR A 82 -21.66 -2.60 -20.72
C THR A 82 -23.12 -2.96 -20.96
N VAL A 83 -23.59 -2.65 -22.17
CA VAL A 83 -24.95 -2.95 -22.64
C VAL A 83 -24.88 -3.87 -23.84
N THR A 84 -25.41 -5.07 -23.73
CA THR A 84 -25.62 -5.97 -24.88
C THR A 84 -27.05 -5.80 -25.38
N ASN A 85 -27.22 -5.42 -26.64
CA ASN A 85 -28.50 -5.15 -27.28
C ASN A 85 -28.88 -6.28 -28.25
N ASP A 86 -30.01 -6.96 -27.98
CA ASP A 86 -30.66 -7.87 -28.92
C ASP A 86 -31.95 -7.23 -29.46
N ARG A 87 -31.81 -6.60 -30.64
CA ARG A 87 -32.92 -6.08 -31.46
C ARG A 87 -33.75 -4.96 -30.81
N VAL A 88 -33.28 -4.31 -29.75
CA VAL A 88 -33.89 -3.08 -29.25
C VAL A 88 -33.53 -1.93 -30.19
N ALA A 89 -34.58 -1.28 -30.71
CA ALA A 89 -34.42 -0.24 -31.72
C ALA A 89 -34.03 1.12 -31.11
N SER A 90 -34.44 1.38 -29.86
CA SER A 90 -34.01 2.54 -29.08
C SER A 90 -34.21 2.28 -27.58
N ALA A 91 -33.31 2.78 -26.75
CA ALA A 91 -33.47 2.77 -25.30
C ALA A 91 -32.84 4.03 -24.69
N ARG A 92 -33.30 4.39 -23.49
CA ARG A 92 -32.66 5.40 -22.65
C ARG A 92 -32.18 4.71 -21.39
N ILE A 93 -30.93 4.95 -21.01
CA ILE A 93 -30.32 4.38 -19.79
C ILE A 93 -29.70 5.52 -19.01
N MET A 94 -30.01 5.57 -17.72
CA MET A 94 -29.53 6.60 -16.79
C MET A 94 -28.92 5.93 -15.55
N ILE A 95 -27.88 6.54 -14.98
CA ILE A 95 -27.35 6.23 -13.65
C ILE A 95 -27.56 7.48 -12.80
N ASP A 96 -28.26 7.36 -11.67
CA ASP A 96 -28.57 8.48 -10.76
C ASP A 96 -29.12 9.74 -11.46
N GLU A 97 -30.07 9.54 -12.37
CA GLU A 97 -30.70 10.59 -13.18
C GLU A 97 -29.80 11.20 -14.28
N GLU A 98 -28.52 10.83 -14.35
CA GLU A 98 -27.62 11.20 -15.45
C GLU A 98 -27.77 10.22 -16.62
N GLU A 99 -28.04 10.76 -17.82
CA GLU A 99 -28.15 9.95 -19.03
C GLU A 99 -26.78 9.48 -19.53
N VAL A 100 -26.57 8.17 -19.48
CA VAL A 100 -25.33 7.52 -19.97
C VAL A 100 -25.49 6.93 -21.37
N PHE A 101 -26.72 6.59 -21.77
CA PHE A 101 -27.05 6.27 -23.16
C PHE A 101 -28.40 6.87 -23.56
N SER A 102 -28.39 7.56 -24.70
CA SER A 102 -29.54 8.16 -25.34
C SER A 102 -30.21 7.19 -26.33
N PRO A 103 -31.47 7.45 -26.73
CA PRO A 103 -32.15 6.66 -27.77
C PRO A 103 -31.39 6.52 -29.09
N ASN A 104 -30.51 7.47 -29.44
CA ASN A 104 -29.79 7.48 -30.71
C ASN A 104 -28.54 6.59 -30.71
N ASP A 105 -28.04 6.21 -29.53
CA ASP A 105 -26.90 5.31 -29.38
C ASP A 105 -27.28 3.86 -29.75
N PHE A 106 -28.59 3.58 -29.73
CA PHE A 106 -29.14 2.30 -30.09
C PHE A 106 -29.58 2.27 -31.55
N ASN A 107 -29.22 1.19 -32.23
CA ASN A 107 -29.93 0.71 -33.41
C ASN A 107 -29.83 -0.82 -33.47
N GLN A 108 -30.65 -1.47 -34.31
CA GLN A 108 -30.72 -2.93 -34.37
C GLN A 108 -29.41 -3.63 -34.80
N ASN A 109 -28.43 -2.88 -35.32
CA ASN A 109 -27.12 -3.41 -35.72
C ASN A 109 -26.02 -3.13 -34.67
N VAL A 110 -26.30 -2.34 -33.63
CA VAL A 110 -25.37 -2.10 -32.53
C VAL A 110 -25.61 -3.17 -31.47
N ALA A 111 -24.68 -4.12 -31.41
CA ALA A 111 -24.76 -5.25 -30.49
C ALA A 111 -24.29 -4.91 -29.08
N THR A 112 -23.30 -4.02 -28.95
CA THR A 112 -22.69 -3.67 -27.66
C THR A 112 -22.45 -2.18 -27.56
N LEU A 113 -22.76 -1.60 -26.40
CA LEU A 113 -22.42 -0.23 -26.02
C LEU A 113 -21.64 -0.27 -24.70
N GLN A 114 -20.69 0.65 -24.55
CA GLN A 114 -19.87 0.80 -23.35
C GLN A 114 -19.67 2.26 -23.01
N VAL A 115 -19.70 2.59 -21.74
CA VAL A 115 -19.45 3.94 -21.21
C VAL A 115 -18.83 3.82 -19.83
N THR A 116 -17.86 4.68 -19.54
CA THR A 116 -17.27 4.81 -18.21
C THR A 116 -17.89 5.98 -17.46
N ALA A 117 -18.04 5.83 -16.15
CA ALA A 117 -18.55 6.87 -15.25
C ALA A 117 -17.84 6.75 -13.90
N PHE A 118 -17.83 7.82 -13.11
CA PHE A 118 -17.35 7.80 -11.73
C PHE A 118 -18.54 7.75 -10.79
N LEU A 119 -18.58 6.78 -9.88
CA LEU A 119 -19.62 6.67 -8.86
C LEU A 119 -19.00 6.83 -7.47
N GLY A 120 -19.66 7.59 -6.60
CA GLY A 120 -19.30 7.67 -5.18
C GLY A 120 -19.62 6.38 -4.43
N ALA A 121 -19.28 6.32 -3.14
CA ALA A 121 -19.79 5.30 -2.25
C ALA A 121 -21.27 5.57 -1.90
N GLY A 122 -22.07 4.52 -1.72
CA GLY A 122 -23.47 4.62 -1.29
C GLY A 122 -24.45 3.89 -2.21
N THR A 123 -25.73 4.28 -2.12
CA THR A 123 -26.82 3.67 -2.91
C THR A 123 -27.02 4.42 -4.22
N HIS A 124 -27.02 3.67 -5.32
CA HIS A 124 -27.17 4.18 -6.68
C HIS A 124 -28.34 3.50 -7.39
N GLN A 125 -28.81 4.09 -8.48
CA GLN A 125 -29.86 3.51 -9.31
C GLN A 125 -29.57 3.54 -10.80
N VAL A 126 -29.91 2.46 -11.49
CA VAL A 126 -29.98 2.41 -12.96
C VAL A 126 -31.45 2.46 -13.39
N ALA A 127 -31.77 3.41 -14.26
CA ALA A 127 -33.08 3.56 -14.86
C ALA A 127 -33.04 3.22 -16.35
N ILE A 128 -33.94 2.36 -16.81
CA ILE A 128 -33.96 1.88 -18.20
C ILE A 128 -35.36 2.07 -18.77
N MET A 129 -35.44 2.70 -19.94
CA MET A 129 -36.66 2.82 -20.72
C MET A 129 -36.43 2.34 -22.14
N MET A 130 -37.01 1.20 -22.49
CA MET A 130 -36.89 0.58 -23.82
C MET A 130 -38.05 0.96 -24.73
N ASN A 131 -37.72 1.29 -25.98
CA ASN A 131 -38.64 1.58 -27.05
C ASN A 131 -38.51 0.53 -28.18
N GLY A 132 -39.54 0.43 -29.02
CA GLY A 132 -39.56 -0.48 -30.16
C GLY A 132 -40.49 -1.69 -29.97
N LYS A 133 -40.28 -2.69 -30.83
CA LYS A 133 -41.13 -3.89 -30.91
C LYS A 133 -40.96 -4.76 -29.65
N PRO A 134 -42.03 -5.42 -29.20
CA PRO A 134 -41.94 -6.39 -28.11
C PRO A 134 -40.97 -7.54 -28.43
N GLY A 135 -40.33 -8.08 -27.39
CA GLY A 135 -39.43 -9.23 -27.46
C GLY A 135 -37.96 -8.92 -27.72
N GLY A 136 -37.58 -7.65 -27.93
CA GLY A 136 -36.18 -7.24 -27.89
C GLY A 136 -35.65 -7.24 -26.45
N THR A 137 -34.36 -7.50 -26.26
CA THR A 137 -33.75 -7.53 -24.92
C THR A 137 -32.51 -6.66 -24.84
N ILE A 138 -32.25 -6.14 -23.64
CA ILE A 138 -31.00 -5.51 -23.26
C ILE A 138 -30.44 -6.25 -22.05
N THR A 139 -29.15 -6.60 -22.09
CA THR A 139 -28.40 -7.10 -20.93
C THR A 139 -27.47 -6.01 -20.43
N LEU A 140 -27.56 -5.65 -19.14
CA LEU A 140 -26.69 -4.68 -18.50
C LEU A 140 -25.73 -5.36 -17.52
N THR A 141 -24.47 -4.99 -17.62
CA THR A 141 -23.42 -5.36 -16.66
C THR A 141 -22.63 -4.10 -16.32
N LEU A 142 -22.60 -3.75 -15.04
CA LEU A 142 -21.73 -2.71 -14.50
C LEU A 142 -20.53 -3.39 -13.86
N ARG A 143 -19.34 -3.04 -14.35
CA ARG A 143 -18.07 -3.45 -13.77
C ARG A 143 -17.37 -2.24 -13.17
N GLY A 144 -16.42 -2.46 -12.28
CA GLY A 144 -15.59 -1.38 -11.80
C GLY A 144 -14.32 -1.86 -11.14
N CYS A 145 -13.44 -0.88 -10.96
CA CYS A 145 -12.22 -1.02 -10.21
C CYS A 145 -12.54 -0.86 -8.72
N ILE A 146 -13.01 -1.93 -8.08
CA ILE A 146 -12.95 -1.96 -6.62
C ILE A 146 -11.48 -2.15 -6.26
N SER A 147 -10.92 -1.21 -5.50
CA SER A 147 -9.66 -1.48 -4.85
C SER A 147 -9.89 -2.65 -3.91
N GLU A 148 -9.07 -3.69 -4.03
CA GLU A 148 -8.96 -4.60 -2.90
C GLU A 148 -8.58 -3.75 -1.68
N PRO A 149 -9.26 -3.94 -0.53
CA PRO A 149 -8.87 -3.23 0.68
C PRO A 149 -7.37 -3.47 0.90
N PRO A 150 -6.60 -2.46 1.34
CA PRO A 150 -5.17 -2.64 1.56
C PRO A 150 -4.96 -3.86 2.47
N PRO A 151 -3.92 -4.68 2.22
CA PRO A 151 -3.66 -5.82 3.07
C PRO A 151 -3.58 -5.37 4.54
N PRO A 152 -4.05 -6.19 5.49
CA PRO A 152 -3.94 -5.84 6.89
C PRO A 152 -2.49 -5.51 7.28
N LEU A 153 -2.28 -4.42 8.02
CA LEU A 153 -0.96 -4.02 8.49
C LEU A 153 -0.36 -5.15 9.35
N LEU A 154 0.84 -5.61 9.01
CA LEU A 154 1.50 -6.67 9.77
C LEU A 154 2.06 -6.11 11.10
N CYS A 155 2.16 -6.94 12.14
CA CYS A 155 2.67 -6.46 13.44
C CYS A 155 4.16 -6.11 13.39
N SER A 156 4.94 -6.79 12.54
CA SER A 156 6.32 -6.38 12.21
C SER A 156 6.38 -4.97 11.61
N GLU A 157 5.49 -4.66 10.66
CA GLU A 157 5.40 -3.33 10.02
C GLU A 157 4.92 -2.27 11.01
N ALA A 158 3.94 -2.58 11.86
CA ALA A 158 3.46 -1.67 12.89
C ALA A 158 4.56 -1.34 13.93
N ALA A 159 5.32 -2.35 14.37
CA ALA A 159 6.45 -2.15 15.28
C ALA A 159 7.56 -1.32 14.63
N ALA A 160 7.86 -1.55 13.35
CA ALA A 160 8.84 -0.76 12.60
C ALA A 160 8.43 0.71 12.53
N ASN A 161 7.16 0.98 12.22
CA ASN A 161 6.60 2.33 12.18
C ASN A 161 6.69 3.04 13.56
N ASP A 162 6.40 2.35 14.67
CA ASP A 162 6.55 2.94 16.01
C ASP A 162 8.02 3.26 16.33
N CYS A 163 8.93 2.36 15.99
CA CYS A 163 10.38 2.55 16.16
C CYS A 163 10.90 3.76 15.38
N GLU A 164 10.61 3.83 14.08
CA GLU A 164 10.99 4.95 13.23
C GLU A 164 10.32 6.26 13.67
N GLY A 165 9.07 6.19 14.12
CA GLY A 165 8.34 7.32 14.69
C GLY A 165 9.00 7.93 15.94
N ARG A 166 9.83 7.16 16.65
CA ARG A 166 10.66 7.63 17.78
C ARG A 166 12.02 8.19 17.34
N GLY A 167 12.33 8.16 16.04
CA GLY A 167 13.64 8.54 15.50
C GLY A 167 14.71 7.45 15.65
N TRP A 168 14.30 6.19 15.83
CA TRP A 168 15.19 5.05 15.92
C TRP A 168 15.25 4.34 14.56
N GLN A 169 16.29 3.53 14.35
CA GLN A 169 16.47 2.75 13.13
C GLN A 169 16.13 1.29 13.42
N VAL A 170 15.31 0.69 12.55
CA VAL A 170 15.09 -0.76 12.52
C VAL A 170 16.36 -1.41 11.97
N VAL A 171 17.01 -2.25 12.76
CA VAL A 171 18.27 -2.91 12.35
C VAL A 171 18.05 -4.35 11.89
N SER A 172 17.11 -5.06 12.49
CA SER A 172 16.70 -6.42 12.10
C SER A 172 15.26 -6.69 12.48
N VAL A 173 14.59 -7.56 11.71
CA VAL A 173 13.19 -7.99 11.91
C VAL A 173 13.13 -9.51 11.81
N TYR A 174 12.49 -10.15 12.79
CA TYR A 174 12.30 -11.60 12.86
C TYR A 174 10.80 -11.92 13.01
N PRO A 175 10.04 -11.90 11.89
CA PRO A 175 8.59 -12.10 11.91
C PRO A 175 8.15 -13.40 12.58
N ASP A 176 8.85 -14.50 12.30
CA ASP A 176 8.54 -15.82 12.85
C ASP A 176 8.68 -15.87 14.37
N GLU A 177 9.69 -15.18 14.92
CA GLU A 177 9.96 -15.09 16.36
C GLU A 177 9.07 -14.06 17.06
N GLY A 178 8.57 -13.06 16.31
CA GLY A 178 7.75 -11.99 16.85
C GLY A 178 8.55 -10.85 17.46
N THR A 179 9.76 -10.62 16.96
CA THR A 179 10.67 -9.57 17.44
C THR A 179 11.25 -8.70 16.34
N LEU A 180 11.55 -7.44 16.67
CA LEU A 180 12.45 -6.60 15.89
C LEU A 180 13.35 -5.77 16.79
N TYR A 181 14.47 -5.35 16.23
CA TYR A 181 15.52 -4.65 16.95
C TYR A 181 15.63 -3.23 16.43
N CYS A 182 15.66 -2.29 17.38
CA CYS A 182 15.71 -0.87 17.11
C CYS A 182 16.82 -0.21 17.89
N THR A 183 17.59 0.64 17.22
CA THR A 183 18.69 1.38 17.83
C THR A 183 18.74 2.82 17.28
N PRO A 184 19.11 3.83 18.08
CA PRO A 184 19.10 5.22 17.63
C PRO A 184 20.27 5.56 16.70
N ASP A 185 21.34 4.76 16.71
CA ASP A 185 22.58 4.98 15.97
C ASP A 185 22.89 3.88 14.93
N GLY A 186 21.94 2.98 14.67
CA GLY A 186 22.09 1.90 13.70
C GLY A 186 23.08 0.81 14.13
N ARG A 187 23.39 0.71 15.42
CA ARG A 187 24.21 -0.38 15.96
C ARG A 187 23.49 -1.73 15.78
N LEU A 188 24.27 -2.79 15.67
CA LEU A 188 23.77 -4.14 15.41
C LEU A 188 22.87 -4.67 16.53
N ASP A 189 21.98 -5.56 16.13
CA ASP A 189 21.05 -6.34 16.94
C ASP A 189 21.72 -7.31 17.93
N ASN A 190 22.98 -7.70 17.70
CA ASN A 190 23.74 -8.50 18.66
C ASN A 190 24.33 -7.71 19.85
N ASN A 191 24.07 -6.40 19.95
CA ASN A 191 24.44 -5.58 21.11
C ASN A 191 23.43 -5.74 22.28
N ASN A 192 23.00 -6.97 22.53
CA ASN A 192 21.93 -7.34 23.45
C ASN A 192 22.26 -7.18 24.94
N CYS A 193 23.29 -6.42 25.31
CA CYS A 193 23.62 -6.06 26.70
C CYS A 193 23.47 -4.56 26.99
N ASP A 194 22.94 -3.84 26.00
CA ASP A 194 22.68 -2.42 26.08
C ASP A 194 21.37 -2.10 26.81
N ASN A 195 21.25 -0.86 27.30
CA ASN A 195 20.05 -0.39 27.99
C ASN A 195 19.04 0.29 27.03
N TYR A 196 17.86 0.63 27.56
CA TYR A 196 16.76 1.28 26.84
C TYR A 196 17.06 2.57 26.08
N SER A 197 18.16 3.25 26.37
CA SER A 197 18.51 4.48 25.65
C SER A 197 19.22 4.22 24.33
N VAL A 198 19.68 2.98 24.08
CA VAL A 198 20.48 2.65 22.90
C VAL A 198 20.07 1.34 22.22
N TYR A 199 19.24 0.49 22.85
CA TYR A 199 18.84 -0.80 22.30
C TYR A 199 17.43 -1.19 22.76
N ASN A 200 16.54 -1.43 21.80
CA ASN A 200 15.16 -1.82 22.03
C ASN A 200 14.81 -3.07 21.22
N ILE A 201 14.21 -4.05 21.88
CA ILE A 201 13.57 -5.23 21.29
C ILE A 201 12.07 -5.00 21.37
N TYR A 202 11.43 -4.86 20.22
CA TYR A 202 9.98 -4.79 20.11
C TYR A 202 9.42 -6.20 20.00
N VAL A 203 8.37 -6.49 20.77
CA VAL A 203 7.75 -7.83 20.82
C VAL A 203 6.27 -7.76 20.44
N TRP A 204 5.80 -8.65 19.56
CA TRP A 204 4.37 -8.85 19.24
C TRP A 204 3.88 -10.29 19.43
N LYS A 205 4.74 -11.21 19.88
CA LYS A 205 4.36 -12.57 20.30
C LYS A 205 4.71 -12.76 21.77
N ASP A 206 3.79 -13.29 22.58
CA ASP A 206 4.11 -13.66 23.96
C ASP A 206 5.20 -14.75 23.96
N GLY A 207 6.21 -14.57 24.81
CA GLY A 207 7.37 -15.46 24.89
C GLY A 207 8.35 -15.37 23.73
N ALA A 208 8.25 -14.32 22.89
CA ALA A 208 9.21 -14.08 21.83
C ALA A 208 10.65 -13.97 22.38
N PRO A 209 11.63 -14.68 21.78
CA PRO A 209 12.99 -14.72 22.27
C PRO A 209 13.82 -13.51 21.83
N GLU A 210 14.98 -13.34 22.47
CA GLU A 210 16.09 -12.59 21.88
C GLU A 210 16.85 -13.52 20.91
N HIS A 211 17.07 -13.06 19.68
CA HIS A 211 17.53 -13.86 18.54
C HIS A 211 18.97 -14.37 18.74
N TYR A 212 19.83 -13.55 19.34
CA TYR A 212 21.24 -13.85 19.57
C TYR A 212 21.53 -14.58 20.88
N CYS A 213 20.49 -15.00 21.59
CA CYS A 213 20.58 -15.90 22.72
C CYS A 213 20.04 -17.31 22.39
N PRO A 214 20.74 -18.05 21.50
CA PRO A 214 20.39 -19.42 21.17
C PRO A 214 20.92 -20.35 22.26
N GLU A 215 20.07 -20.73 23.21
CA GLU A 215 20.20 -22.03 23.85
C GLU A 215 19.04 -22.89 23.36
N ASP A 216 19.37 -23.94 22.60
CA ASP A 216 18.65 -25.21 22.39
C ASP A 216 17.09 -25.27 22.41
N GLY A 217 16.41 -24.14 22.27
CA GLY A 217 14.97 -23.96 22.44
C GLY A 217 14.48 -24.03 23.89
N THR A 218 15.33 -23.90 24.92
CA THR A 218 14.90 -24.16 26.32
C THR A 218 14.49 -22.94 27.14
N PHE A 219 14.79 -21.71 26.70
CA PHE A 219 14.35 -20.53 27.42
C PHE A 219 12.92 -20.13 27.04
N GLU A 220 12.00 -20.30 27.98
CA GLU A 220 10.71 -19.62 27.94
C GLU A 220 10.92 -18.17 28.41
N TYR A 221 10.90 -17.22 27.47
CA TYR A 221 10.97 -15.80 27.79
C TYR A 221 9.65 -15.34 28.40
N SER A 222 9.70 -14.42 29.37
CA SER A 222 8.53 -13.76 29.96
C SER A 222 8.07 -12.53 29.17
N THR A 223 8.56 -12.38 27.94
CA THR A 223 8.19 -11.28 27.06
C THR A 223 6.70 -11.32 26.73
N GLN A 224 6.10 -10.14 26.59
CA GLN A 224 4.68 -9.97 26.32
C GLN A 224 4.52 -9.19 25.02
N ALA A 225 3.55 -9.58 24.21
CA ALA A 225 3.13 -8.84 23.05
C ALA A 225 2.81 -7.38 23.43
N GLY A 226 3.40 -6.45 22.70
CA GLY A 226 3.27 -5.01 22.92
C GLY A 226 4.36 -4.45 23.81
N GLY A 227 5.22 -5.30 24.40
CA GLY A 227 6.36 -4.86 25.18
C GLY A 227 7.51 -4.37 24.30
N ILE A 228 8.23 -3.38 24.81
CA ILE A 228 9.58 -3.01 24.37
C ILE A 228 10.54 -3.39 25.50
N TYR A 229 11.59 -4.13 25.15
CA TYR A 229 12.61 -4.62 26.08
C TYR A 229 13.97 -4.03 25.75
N ALA A 230 14.83 -3.86 26.76
CA ALA A 230 16.24 -3.58 26.52
C ALA A 230 17.04 -4.90 26.49
N GLY A 231 18.36 -4.80 26.35
CA GLY A 231 19.25 -5.95 26.48
C GLY A 231 19.23 -6.58 27.87
N HIS A 232 19.95 -7.71 27.98
CA HIS A 232 20.08 -8.53 29.17
C HIS A 232 20.77 -7.80 30.33
N ASN A 233 20.21 -7.96 31.53
CA ASN A 233 20.83 -7.51 32.79
C ASN A 233 20.62 -8.55 33.91
N PRO A 234 21.66 -9.30 34.34
CA PRO A 234 23.07 -9.24 33.89
C PRO A 234 23.24 -9.57 32.41
N CYS A 235 24.36 -9.16 31.80
CA CYS A 235 24.71 -9.42 30.38
C CYS A 235 25.04 -10.91 30.15
N THR A 236 24.02 -11.75 30.24
CA THR A 236 24.03 -13.20 30.06
C THR A 236 22.67 -13.61 29.52
N CYS A 237 22.64 -14.54 28.56
CA CYS A 237 21.39 -15.06 28.01
C CYS A 237 20.47 -15.64 29.09
N GLY A 238 19.16 -15.43 28.92
CA GLY A 238 18.11 -15.91 29.80
C GLY A 238 16.91 -14.96 29.85
N ASP A 239 15.94 -15.31 30.69
CA ASP A 239 14.76 -14.48 30.97
C ASP A 239 15.10 -13.32 31.92
N ASN A 240 15.97 -12.43 31.46
CA ASN A 240 16.48 -11.27 32.19
C ASN A 240 16.55 -10.02 31.28
N LEU A 241 15.68 -9.98 30.26
CA LEU A 241 15.43 -8.79 29.47
C LEU A 241 14.73 -7.75 30.36
N TYR A 242 15.26 -6.53 30.39
CA TYR A 242 14.66 -5.47 31.16
C TYR A 242 13.40 -5.00 30.43
N SER A 243 12.22 -5.01 31.09
CA SER A 243 10.93 -4.50 30.57
C SER A 243 10.59 -3.12 31.17
N GLY A 244 9.99 -2.22 30.39
CA GLY A 244 9.83 -0.82 30.82
C GLY A 244 8.92 0.06 29.98
N VAL A 245 8.63 -0.30 28.74
CA VAL A 245 7.76 0.48 27.85
C VAL A 245 6.87 -0.45 27.02
N PHE A 246 5.67 0.02 26.68
CA PHE A 246 4.77 -0.65 25.74
C PHE A 246 4.61 0.19 24.47
N TRP A 247 4.42 -0.47 23.34
CA TRP A 247 4.06 0.13 22.06
C TRP A 247 2.62 -0.20 21.68
N ASP A 248 2.02 0.62 20.81
CA ASP A 248 0.62 0.44 20.42
C ASP A 248 0.49 -0.61 19.31
N MET A 249 0.08 -1.82 19.69
CA MET A 249 -0.22 -2.91 18.75
C MET A 249 -1.58 -2.79 18.05
N LYS A 250 -2.33 -1.70 18.26
CA LYS A 250 -3.67 -1.59 17.67
C LYS A 250 -3.60 -1.60 16.15
N ASN A 251 -4.53 -2.36 15.57
CA ASN A 251 -4.75 -2.47 14.13
C ASN A 251 -3.63 -3.19 13.35
N CYS A 252 -2.74 -3.92 14.03
CA CYS A 252 -1.88 -4.88 13.35
C CYS A 252 -2.49 -6.29 13.36
N THR A 253 -2.16 -7.06 12.34
CA THR A 253 -2.45 -8.49 12.24
C THR A 253 -1.15 -9.25 12.53
N PRO A 254 -1.18 -10.33 13.33
CA PRO A 254 0.00 -11.17 13.53
C PRO A 254 0.63 -11.58 12.19
N ASP A 255 1.96 -11.54 12.13
CA ASP A 255 2.73 -11.99 10.95
C ASP A 255 2.51 -13.49 10.64
#